data_AF-A1KSW1-F1
#
_entry.id   AF-A1KSW1-F1
#
_cell.length_a   1.000
_cell.length_b   1.000
_cell.length_c   1.000
_cell.angle_alpha   90.00
_cell.angle_beta   90.00
_cell.angle_gamma   90.00
#
_symmetry.space_group_name_H-M   'P 1'
#
loop_
_entity.id
_entity.type
_entity.pdbx_description
1 polymer ?
#
loop_
_entity_poly.entity_id
_entity_poly.type
_entity_poly.pdbx_seq_one_letter_code
_entity_poly.pdbx_strand_id
1 'polypeptide(L)'
;MIMLFEGLPCLAVWCKNRLSAVLPVGGLNVSENLLEIETHPFDSVLPPKAAVMMMGTFPPKEDKRAMQFHYPNFQNDMWRVYGLVFFGDADYFKVPSNGEAAHSEKAFDAEKIKAFLHERGIASCPTVLKAVRQHGNASDKFLKVVETVDLAAVLAKIPECRHICTTGGKATEILLDIQGGGIKMPKTGETVPFPFAGRDLTLTRLPSTSRAYPLSLAKKAAAYRAFFEMAGLCEKQL
;
A
#
# COMPACT_ATOMS: atom_id res chain seq x y z
N MET A 1 -63.15 -61.70 48.31
CA MET A 1 -63.87 -60.56 48.90
C MET A 1 -62.78 -59.61 49.38
N ILE A 2 -62.45 -58.46 48.77
CA ILE A 2 -63.22 -57.34 48.22
C ILE A 2 -62.21 -56.54 47.36
N MET A 3 -62.44 -56.39 46.05
CA MET A 3 -62.88 -55.15 45.36
C MET A 3 -62.05 -53.91 45.75
N LEU A 4 -61.10 -53.47 44.91
CA LEU A 4 -61.22 -52.69 43.65
C LEU A 4 -61.28 -51.17 43.90
N PHE A 5 -60.33 -50.52 43.22
CA PHE A 5 -59.96 -49.11 43.19
C PHE A 5 -61.03 -48.19 42.58
N GLU A 6 -61.06 -46.94 43.06
CA GLU A 6 -61.57 -45.76 42.35
C GLU A 6 -60.41 -44.85 41.91
N GLY A 7 -60.64 -44.08 40.84
CA GLY A 7 -60.13 -42.70 40.76
C GLY A 7 -59.07 -42.38 39.68
N LEU A 8 -59.55 -41.87 38.53
CA LEU A 8 -58.85 -41.05 37.52
C LEU A 8 -58.29 -39.73 38.12
N PRO A 9 -57.62 -38.84 37.35
CA PRO A 9 -56.50 -39.00 36.41
C PRO A 9 -55.41 -37.92 36.62
N CYS A 10 -54.16 -38.11 36.16
CA CYS A 10 -53.37 -37.07 35.44
C CYS A 10 -51.91 -37.51 35.20
N LEU A 11 -51.54 -37.41 33.92
CA LEU A 11 -50.23 -37.06 33.34
C LEU A 11 -48.96 -37.16 34.20
N ALA A 12 -48.09 -38.10 33.81
CA ALA A 12 -46.65 -38.02 34.05
C ALA A 12 -45.84 -38.65 32.90
N VAL A 13 -45.04 -37.80 32.24
CA VAL A 13 -43.56 -37.91 32.11
C VAL A 13 -42.93 -39.19 31.50
N TRP A 14 -42.21 -38.95 30.39
CA TRP A 14 -40.91 -39.54 29.95
C TRP A 14 -40.78 -40.93 29.29
N CYS A 15 -40.24 -40.86 28.05
CA CYS A 15 -38.99 -41.49 27.56
C CYS A 15 -39.01 -42.85 26.83
N LYS A 16 -38.26 -42.82 25.70
CA LYS A 16 -37.53 -43.88 24.95
C LYS A 16 -38.30 -44.83 24.02
N ASN A 17 -38.09 -44.64 22.72
CA ASN A 17 -37.33 -45.55 21.82
C ASN A 17 -37.42 -45.00 20.38
N ARG A 18 -36.33 -44.48 19.79
CA ARG A 18 -35.26 -45.17 19.04
C ARG A 18 -35.79 -45.93 17.82
N LEU A 19 -35.57 -45.37 16.62
CA LEU A 19 -35.13 -46.02 15.37
C LEU A 19 -35.09 -44.96 14.24
N SER A 20 -33.89 -44.44 13.96
CA SER A 20 -33.16 -44.55 12.68
C SER A 20 -33.77 -43.78 11.50
N ALA A 21 -33.08 -42.73 11.04
CA ALA A 21 -32.70 -42.57 9.62
C ALA A 21 -31.79 -41.34 9.40
N VAL A 22 -30.72 -41.59 8.64
CA VAL A 22 -29.88 -40.65 7.86
C VAL A 22 -29.02 -39.64 8.63
N LEU A 23 -27.71 -39.94 8.70
CA LEU A 23 -26.66 -38.94 8.87
C LEU A 23 -26.51 -38.16 7.56
N PRO A 24 -26.60 -36.82 7.54
CA PRO A 24 -25.96 -36.03 6.50
C PRO A 24 -24.47 -35.95 6.85
N VAL A 25 -23.66 -36.65 6.07
CA VAL A 25 -22.25 -36.27 5.88
C VAL A 25 -22.26 -35.00 5.03
N GLY A 26 -21.67 -33.93 5.54
CA GLY A 26 -21.45 -32.70 4.76
C GLY A 26 -22.07 -31.49 5.42
N GLY A 27 -21.21 -30.57 5.83
CA GLY A 27 -21.63 -29.29 6.38
C GLY A 27 -20.65 -28.75 7.41
N LEU A 28 -19.35 -28.71 7.09
CA LEU A 28 -18.51 -27.65 7.64
C LEU A 28 -19.08 -26.34 7.06
N ASN A 29 -20.05 -25.77 7.77
CA ASN A 29 -20.42 -24.37 7.63
C ASN A 29 -19.25 -23.56 8.19
N VAL A 30 -18.23 -23.41 7.36
CA VAL A 30 -17.27 -22.33 7.49
C VAL A 30 -17.43 -21.52 6.23
N SER A 31 -18.30 -20.51 6.26
CA SER A 31 -18.12 -19.33 5.42
C SER A 31 -16.85 -18.62 5.89
N GLU A 32 -15.72 -19.28 5.70
CA GLU A 32 -14.43 -18.64 5.79
C GLU A 32 -14.45 -17.66 4.62
N ASN A 33 -14.56 -16.37 4.94
CA ASN A 33 -14.19 -15.32 4.01
C ASN A 33 -12.73 -15.59 3.62
N LEU A 34 -12.52 -16.39 2.58
CA LEU A 34 -11.25 -16.55 1.89
C LEU A 34 -10.99 -15.20 1.24
N LEU A 35 -10.41 -14.31 2.03
CA LEU A 35 -10.03 -12.99 1.56
C LEU A 35 -9.08 -13.16 0.38
N GLU A 36 -9.40 -12.50 -0.73
CA GLU A 36 -8.68 -12.61 -1.99
C GLU A 36 -7.24 -12.09 -1.87
N ILE A 37 -6.28 -12.84 -2.43
CA ILE A 37 -4.89 -12.38 -2.60
C ILE A 37 -4.84 -11.55 -3.87
N GLU A 38 -4.68 -10.24 -3.71
CA GLU A 38 -4.51 -9.30 -4.81
C GLU A 38 -3.02 -9.18 -5.18
N THR A 39 -2.73 -9.11 -6.49
CA THR A 39 -1.40 -8.76 -7.02
C THR A 39 -1.32 -7.26 -7.26
N HIS A 40 -0.15 -6.66 -7.02
CA HIS A 40 0.09 -5.25 -7.28
C HIS A 40 -0.13 -4.97 -8.78
N PRO A 41 -1.04 -4.07 -9.16
CA PRO A 41 -1.51 -3.91 -10.53
C PRO A 41 -0.54 -3.13 -11.43
N PHE A 42 0.51 -2.54 -10.85
CA PHE A 42 1.43 -1.66 -11.57
C PHE A 42 2.86 -2.16 -11.47
N ASP A 43 3.55 -2.11 -12.61
CA ASP A 43 4.97 -2.38 -12.69
C ASP A 43 5.81 -1.26 -12.07
N SER A 44 7.02 -1.63 -11.64
CA SER A 44 8.00 -0.65 -11.18
C SER A 44 8.57 0.15 -12.34
N VAL A 45 8.83 1.43 -12.09
CA VAL A 45 9.65 2.28 -12.99
C VAL A 45 11.07 2.29 -12.44
N LEU A 46 12.01 1.74 -13.20
CA LEU A 46 13.40 1.54 -12.80
C LEU A 46 14.37 2.14 -13.84
N PRO A 47 14.50 3.47 -13.92
CA PRO A 47 15.47 4.10 -14.82
C PRO A 47 16.89 3.62 -14.48
N PRO A 48 17.72 3.17 -15.44
CA PRO A 48 19.06 2.63 -15.12
C PRO A 48 19.96 3.58 -14.32
N LYS A 49 19.84 4.89 -14.59
CA LYS A 49 20.52 5.99 -13.90
C LYS A 49 19.83 6.48 -12.62
N ALA A 50 18.90 5.69 -12.06
CA ALA A 50 18.15 6.14 -10.90
C ALA A 50 19.06 6.27 -9.67
N ALA A 51 19.21 7.49 -9.15
CA ALA A 51 19.95 7.76 -7.91
C ALA A 51 19.06 7.60 -6.67
N VAL A 52 17.75 7.77 -6.85
CA VAL A 52 16.72 7.66 -5.81
C VAL A 52 15.71 6.59 -6.17
N MET A 53 15.25 5.82 -5.19
CA MET A 53 14.07 4.95 -5.30
C MET A 53 13.00 5.32 -4.27
N MET A 54 11.81 5.67 -4.75
CA MET A 54 10.63 5.92 -3.94
C MET A 54 9.82 4.63 -3.80
N MET A 55 9.45 4.30 -2.56
CA MET A 55 8.72 3.08 -2.26
C MET A 55 7.45 3.32 -1.44
N GLY A 56 6.34 2.89 -2.03
CA GLY A 56 5.01 2.84 -1.39
C GLY A 56 4.61 1.41 -1.04
N THR A 57 3.45 1.25 -0.41
CA THR A 57 2.88 -0.08 -0.12
C THR A 57 2.04 -0.60 -1.29
N PHE A 58 0.72 -0.66 -1.12
CA PHE A 58 -0.22 -1.26 -2.07
C PHE A 58 -1.26 -0.22 -2.46
N PRO A 59 -1.65 -0.11 -3.74
CA PRO A 59 -2.52 0.96 -4.20
C PRO A 59 -3.94 0.76 -3.67
N PRO A 60 -4.79 1.80 -3.71
CA PRO A 60 -6.21 1.63 -3.42
C PRO A 60 -6.87 0.66 -4.41
N LYS A 61 -8.10 0.24 -4.06
CA LYS A 61 -8.97 -0.53 -4.95
C LYS A 61 -9.18 0.19 -6.28
N GLU A 62 -9.50 -0.59 -7.31
CA GLU A 62 -9.61 -0.14 -8.70
C GLU A 62 -10.58 1.02 -8.90
N ASP A 63 -11.73 0.97 -8.23
CA ASP A 63 -12.77 2.02 -8.21
C ASP A 63 -12.28 3.40 -7.74
N LYS A 64 -11.12 3.46 -7.07
CA LYS A 64 -10.51 4.70 -6.57
C LYS A 64 -9.29 5.14 -7.39
N ARG A 65 -8.98 4.47 -8.48
CA ARG A 65 -7.85 4.77 -9.35
C ARG A 65 -8.29 5.74 -10.44
N ALA A 66 -7.56 6.83 -10.61
CA ALA A 66 -7.77 7.83 -11.66
C ALA A 66 -6.70 7.73 -12.78
N MET A 67 -5.76 6.80 -12.65
CA MET A 67 -4.75 6.49 -13.67
C MET A 67 -4.17 5.09 -13.45
N GLN A 68 -3.54 4.53 -14.48
CA GLN A 68 -2.88 3.21 -14.43
C GLN A 68 -1.39 3.34 -14.06
N PHE A 69 -1.11 3.95 -12.90
CA PHE A 69 0.25 4.10 -12.37
C PHE A 69 0.27 4.30 -10.84
N HIS A 70 1.46 4.32 -10.23
CA HIS A 70 1.64 4.49 -8.79
C HIS A 70 0.98 5.76 -8.23
N TYR A 71 0.46 5.66 -7.00
CA TYR A 71 -0.37 6.70 -6.37
C TYR A 71 -1.56 7.13 -7.26
N PRO A 72 -2.40 6.17 -7.71
CA PRO A 72 -3.38 6.40 -8.78
C PRO A 72 -4.58 7.24 -8.36
N ASN A 73 -4.86 7.40 -7.06
CA ASN A 73 -6.00 8.16 -6.60
C ASN A 73 -5.71 9.66 -6.74
N PHE A 74 -6.55 10.38 -7.48
CA PHE A 74 -6.39 11.82 -7.71
C PHE A 74 -6.38 12.68 -6.43
N GLN A 75 -6.99 12.19 -5.34
CA GLN A 75 -6.96 12.86 -4.03
C GLN A 75 -5.60 12.71 -3.34
N ASN A 76 -4.77 11.74 -3.72
CA ASN A 76 -3.42 11.61 -3.20
C ASN A 76 -2.56 12.79 -3.72
N ASP A 77 -1.79 13.41 -2.84
CA ASP A 77 -1.03 14.60 -3.20
C ASP A 77 0.35 14.28 -3.80
N MET A 78 0.70 13.01 -4.05
CA MET A 78 2.03 12.62 -4.53
C MET A 78 2.50 13.44 -5.74
N TRP A 79 1.70 13.46 -6.80
CA TRP A 79 2.07 14.15 -8.02
C TRP A 79 1.97 15.67 -7.90
N ARG A 80 1.19 16.19 -6.94
CA ARG A 80 1.19 17.62 -6.59
C ARG A 80 2.46 18.02 -5.85
N VAL A 81 2.91 17.17 -4.94
CA VAL A 81 4.18 17.34 -4.22
C VAL A 81 5.32 17.38 -5.21
N TYR A 82 5.39 16.43 -6.14
CA TYR A 82 6.43 16.42 -7.18
C TYR A 82 6.32 17.64 -8.11
N GLY A 83 5.11 18.02 -8.52
CA GLY A 83 4.87 19.24 -9.29
C GLY A 83 5.44 20.49 -8.61
N LEU A 84 5.13 20.68 -7.33
CA LEU A 84 5.66 21.80 -6.54
C LEU A 84 7.19 21.73 -6.35
N VAL A 85 7.73 20.55 -6.07
CA VAL A 85 9.16 20.37 -5.81
C VAL A 85 9.98 20.72 -7.06
N PHE A 86 9.62 20.16 -8.21
CA PHE A 86 10.44 20.22 -9.41
C PHE A 86 10.05 21.32 -10.39
N PHE A 87 8.82 21.83 -10.33
CA PHE A 87 8.28 22.76 -11.32
C PHE A 87 7.61 23.99 -10.70
N GLY A 88 7.47 24.04 -9.37
CA GLY A 88 6.75 25.13 -8.69
C GLY A 88 5.24 25.12 -8.94
N ASP A 89 4.70 24.07 -9.57
CA ASP A 89 3.29 23.98 -9.97
C ASP A 89 2.68 22.66 -9.50
N ALA A 90 1.71 22.73 -8.59
CA ALA A 90 0.99 21.57 -8.07
C ALA A 90 0.17 20.83 -9.14
N ASP A 91 -0.15 21.50 -10.23
CA ASP A 91 -1.03 20.99 -11.27
C ASP A 91 -0.25 20.47 -12.50
N TYR A 92 1.09 20.56 -12.47
CA TYR A 92 1.98 20.21 -13.58
C TYR A 92 1.69 18.83 -14.20
N PHE A 93 1.37 17.82 -13.39
CA PHE A 93 1.11 16.45 -13.86
C PHE A 93 -0.37 16.14 -14.09
N LYS A 94 -1.30 17.10 -13.99
CA LYS A 94 -2.71 16.86 -14.28
C LYS A 94 -2.92 16.68 -15.79
N VAL A 95 -3.89 15.84 -16.15
CA VAL A 95 -4.39 15.78 -17.53
C VAL A 95 -5.09 17.12 -17.84
N PRO A 96 -4.76 17.80 -18.95
CA PRO A 96 -5.45 19.03 -19.35
C PRO A 96 -6.94 18.78 -19.58
N SER A 97 -7.80 19.69 -19.08
CA SER A 97 -9.26 19.55 -19.12
C SER A 97 -9.89 19.96 -20.47
N ASN A 98 -9.09 20.23 -21.50
CA ASN A 98 -9.48 20.89 -22.74
C ASN A 98 -9.19 20.05 -24.00
N GLY A 99 -9.06 18.72 -23.87
CA GLY A 99 -8.92 17.79 -25.00
C GLY A 99 -10.15 16.89 -25.20
N GLU A 100 -10.40 16.50 -26.45
CA GLU A 100 -11.52 15.62 -26.87
C GLU A 100 -11.52 14.23 -26.20
N ALA A 101 -10.41 13.83 -25.56
CA ALA A 101 -10.23 12.58 -24.83
C ALA A 101 -10.48 12.69 -23.32
N ALA A 102 -11.16 13.73 -22.83
CA ALA A 102 -11.49 13.90 -21.42
C ALA A 102 -12.59 12.91 -20.97
N HIS A 103 -12.24 11.63 -20.80
CA HIS A 103 -13.14 10.62 -20.21
C HIS A 103 -12.96 10.44 -18.69
N SER A 104 -12.18 11.29 -18.03
CA SER A 104 -12.13 11.34 -16.57
C SER A 104 -11.95 12.77 -16.07
N GLU A 105 -12.93 13.31 -15.36
CA GLU A 105 -12.94 14.72 -14.94
C GLU A 105 -11.78 15.14 -14.03
N LYS A 106 -11.00 14.23 -13.44
CA LYS A 106 -9.87 14.56 -12.54
C LYS A 106 -8.83 13.44 -12.51
N ALA A 107 -7.81 13.50 -13.36
CA ALA A 107 -6.73 12.51 -13.46
C ALA A 107 -5.33 13.14 -13.54
N PHE A 108 -4.31 12.35 -13.24
CA PHE A 108 -2.92 12.68 -13.54
C PHE A 108 -2.46 11.96 -14.81
N ASP A 109 -1.53 12.56 -15.53
CA ASP A 109 -0.95 12.00 -16.74
C ASP A 109 0.18 11.01 -16.39
N ALA A 110 -0.15 9.73 -16.42
CA ALA A 110 0.77 8.64 -16.08
C ALA A 110 2.01 8.61 -16.98
N GLU A 111 1.88 8.91 -18.28
CA GLU A 111 3.00 8.86 -19.22
C GLU A 111 3.93 10.06 -19.02
N LYS A 112 3.37 11.26 -18.80
CA LYS A 112 4.15 12.45 -18.41
C LYS A 112 4.92 12.21 -17.11
N ILE A 113 4.29 11.54 -16.13
CA ILE A 113 4.94 11.17 -14.88
C ILE A 113 6.10 10.19 -15.12
N LYS A 114 5.87 9.10 -15.85
CA LYS A 114 6.92 8.11 -16.14
C LYS A 114 8.10 8.73 -16.88
N ALA A 115 7.83 9.56 -17.89
CA ALA A 115 8.86 10.29 -18.63
C ALA A 115 9.72 11.16 -17.69
N PHE A 116 9.07 11.94 -16.81
CA PHE A 116 9.77 12.74 -15.80
C PHE A 116 10.65 11.88 -14.87
N LEU A 117 10.12 10.76 -14.36
CA LEU A 117 10.86 9.86 -13.47
C LEU A 117 12.12 9.30 -14.17
N HIS A 118 11.99 8.92 -15.44
CA HIS A 118 13.12 8.46 -16.26
C HIS A 118 14.15 9.56 -16.50
N GLU A 119 13.71 10.76 -16.86
CA GLU A 119 14.58 11.90 -17.12
C GLU A 119 15.37 12.28 -15.87
N ARG A 120 14.69 12.39 -14.72
CA ARG A 120 15.27 12.83 -13.46
C ARG A 120 16.11 11.76 -12.76
N GLY A 121 15.93 10.48 -13.10
CA GLY A 121 16.61 9.37 -12.40
C GLY A 121 15.96 9.04 -11.05
N ILE A 122 14.64 8.94 -11.04
CA ILE A 122 13.87 8.54 -9.85
C ILE A 122 13.14 7.22 -10.16
N ALA A 123 13.49 6.17 -9.44
CA ALA A 123 12.77 4.91 -9.48
C ALA A 123 11.50 4.97 -8.61
N SER A 124 10.47 4.23 -9.02
CA SER A 124 9.24 4.05 -8.25
C SER A 124 8.91 2.56 -8.20
N CYS A 125 8.94 1.98 -7.00
CA CYS A 125 8.84 0.54 -6.78
C CYS A 125 8.00 0.24 -5.54
N PRO A 126 6.95 -0.58 -5.61
CA PRO A 126 6.19 -0.95 -4.42
C PRO A 126 7.00 -1.89 -3.51
N THR A 127 6.79 -1.80 -2.20
CA THR A 127 7.35 -2.77 -1.24
C THR A 127 6.57 -4.08 -1.19
N VAL A 128 5.31 -4.06 -1.62
CA VAL A 128 4.36 -5.19 -1.54
C VAL A 128 3.93 -5.61 -2.94
N LEU A 129 4.17 -6.87 -3.30
CA LEU A 129 3.78 -7.46 -4.58
C LEU A 129 2.43 -8.17 -4.49
N LYS A 130 2.13 -8.83 -3.38
CA LYS A 130 0.83 -9.45 -3.13
C LYS A 130 0.32 -9.15 -1.73
N ALA A 131 -0.97 -8.86 -1.63
CA ALA A 131 -1.60 -8.51 -0.37
C ALA A 131 -3.05 -8.99 -0.30
N VAL A 132 -3.54 -9.09 0.92
CA VAL A 132 -4.96 -9.29 1.22
C VAL A 132 -5.49 -8.03 1.90
N ARG A 133 -6.53 -7.42 1.31
CA ARG A 133 -7.22 -6.27 1.93
C ARG A 133 -8.23 -6.73 2.95
N GLN A 134 -7.95 -6.47 4.22
CA GLN A 134 -8.94 -6.60 5.29
C GLN A 134 -9.87 -5.38 5.25
N HIS A 135 -11.16 -5.58 5.50
CA HIS A 135 -12.19 -4.52 5.45
C HIS A 135 -12.25 -3.72 4.13
N GLY A 136 -11.79 -4.31 3.03
CA GLY A 136 -11.93 -3.75 1.68
C GLY A 136 -11.20 -2.43 1.43
N ASN A 137 -10.17 -2.06 2.21
CA ASN A 137 -9.36 -0.88 1.96
C ASN A 137 -7.86 -1.16 2.01
N ALA A 138 -7.07 -0.20 1.52
CA ALA A 138 -5.61 -0.29 1.41
C ALA A 138 -4.87 0.37 2.58
N SER A 139 -5.57 0.68 3.68
CA SER A 139 -4.89 1.37 4.78
C SER A 139 -3.87 0.44 5.43
N ASP A 140 -2.77 1.03 5.88
CA ASP A 140 -1.66 0.33 6.54
C ASP A 140 -2.11 -0.63 7.66
N LYS A 141 -3.22 -0.30 8.35
CA LYS A 141 -3.78 -1.08 9.46
C LYS A 141 -4.46 -2.39 9.02
N PHE A 142 -4.99 -2.42 7.81
CA PHE A 142 -5.86 -3.51 7.33
C PHE A 142 -5.30 -4.23 6.11
N LEU A 143 -4.02 -4.01 5.79
CA LEU A 143 -3.36 -4.69 4.69
C LEU A 143 -2.50 -5.85 5.23
N LYS A 144 -2.91 -7.09 4.96
CA LYS A 144 -2.08 -8.26 5.23
C LYS A 144 -1.13 -8.47 4.05
N VAL A 145 0.16 -8.34 4.30
CA VAL A 145 1.22 -8.57 3.31
C VAL A 145 1.37 -10.07 3.10
N VAL A 146 1.36 -10.50 1.84
CA VAL A 146 1.57 -11.90 1.43
C VAL A 146 2.94 -12.08 0.80
N GLU A 147 3.32 -11.15 -0.07
CA GLU A 147 4.59 -11.20 -0.79
C GLU A 147 5.17 -9.79 -0.88
N THR A 148 6.41 -9.62 -0.45
CA THR A 148 7.17 -8.38 -0.57
C THR A 148 8.08 -8.41 -1.79
N VAL A 149 8.57 -7.24 -2.18
CA VAL A 149 9.54 -7.12 -3.27
C VAL A 149 10.88 -7.81 -2.94
N ASP A 150 11.51 -8.41 -3.95
CA ASP A 150 12.92 -8.78 -3.90
C ASP A 150 13.77 -7.51 -4.11
N LEU A 151 14.10 -6.85 -2.99
CA LEU A 151 14.83 -5.59 -3.02
C LEU A 151 16.24 -5.73 -3.62
N ALA A 152 16.89 -6.88 -3.45
CA ALA A 152 18.23 -7.11 -3.99
C ALA A 152 18.20 -7.19 -5.52
N ALA A 153 17.24 -7.94 -6.07
CA ALA A 153 17.04 -8.04 -7.52
C ALA A 153 16.63 -6.69 -8.14
N VAL A 154 15.82 -5.90 -7.45
CA VAL A 154 15.46 -4.54 -7.91
C VAL A 154 16.68 -3.63 -7.92
N LEU A 155 17.44 -3.57 -6.83
CA LEU A 155 18.62 -2.72 -6.70
C LEU A 155 19.73 -3.07 -7.71
N ALA A 156 19.85 -4.35 -8.09
CA ALA A 156 20.77 -4.78 -9.15
C ALA A 156 20.46 -4.15 -10.52
N LYS A 157 19.19 -3.81 -10.80
CA LYS A 157 18.78 -3.13 -12.03
C LYS A 157 19.06 -1.62 -12.03
N ILE A 158 19.27 -1.02 -10.86
CA ILE A 158 19.55 0.41 -10.65
C ILE A 158 20.84 0.60 -9.81
N PRO A 159 22.02 0.29 -10.39
CA PRO A 159 23.28 0.26 -9.67
C PRO A 159 23.72 1.63 -9.13
N GLU A 160 23.21 2.72 -9.70
CA GLU A 160 23.49 4.09 -9.25
C GLU A 160 22.65 4.53 -8.05
N CYS A 161 21.63 3.76 -7.68
CA CYS A 161 20.74 4.13 -6.58
C CYS A 161 21.50 4.20 -5.25
N ARG A 162 21.43 5.33 -4.55
CA ARG A 162 22.03 5.53 -3.22
C ARG A 162 21.02 5.86 -2.15
N HIS A 163 19.85 6.38 -2.54
CA HIS A 163 18.86 6.86 -1.59
C HIS A 163 17.52 6.16 -1.81
N ILE A 164 16.99 5.55 -0.77
CA ILE A 164 15.64 5.00 -0.74
C ILE A 164 14.79 5.92 0.12
N CYS A 165 13.58 6.23 -0.33
CA CYS A 165 12.60 6.91 0.49
C CYS A 165 11.27 6.17 0.48
N THR A 166 10.58 6.22 1.61
CA THR A 166 9.29 5.57 1.81
C THR A 166 8.19 6.58 2.08
N THR A 167 6.99 6.28 1.64
CA THR A 167 5.81 7.11 1.93
C THR A 167 5.03 6.54 3.11
N GLY A 168 5.35 7.00 4.32
CA GLY A 168 4.63 6.60 5.55
C GLY A 168 5.23 5.43 6.32
N GLY A 169 4.51 4.95 7.34
CA GLY A 169 5.01 3.99 8.32
C GLY A 169 5.19 2.58 7.74
N LYS A 170 4.14 2.01 7.14
CA LYS A 170 4.12 0.61 6.73
C LYS A 170 5.18 0.23 5.69
N ALA A 171 5.39 1.09 4.68
CA ALA A 171 6.46 0.87 3.70
C ALA A 171 7.84 0.86 4.36
N THR A 172 8.04 1.72 5.38
CA THR A 172 9.29 1.76 6.15
C THR A 172 9.47 0.51 6.98
N GLU A 173 8.43 0.05 7.68
CA GLU A 173 8.47 -1.20 8.47
C GLU A 173 8.91 -2.38 7.59
N ILE A 174 8.27 -2.54 6.42
CA ILE A 174 8.59 -3.60 5.48
C ILE A 174 10.05 -3.54 5.02
N LEU A 175 10.58 -2.35 4.71
CA LEU A 175 11.99 -2.24 4.30
C LEU A 175 12.96 -2.57 5.42
N LEU A 176 12.66 -2.17 6.66
CA LEU A 176 13.50 -2.50 7.81
C LEU A 176 13.49 -4.02 8.08
N ASP A 177 12.34 -4.68 7.89
CA ASP A 177 12.24 -6.14 7.98
C ASP A 177 13.03 -6.83 6.86
N ILE A 178 12.92 -6.38 5.61
CA ILE A 178 13.70 -6.89 4.46
C ILE A 178 15.20 -6.75 4.71
N GLN A 179 15.63 -5.67 5.35
CA GLN A 179 17.04 -5.41 5.64
C GLN A 179 17.63 -6.40 6.66
N GLY A 180 16.79 -7.11 7.41
CA GLY A 180 17.20 -8.04 8.47
C GLY A 180 17.03 -7.48 9.89
N GLY A 181 16.42 -6.31 10.04
CA GLY A 181 16.18 -5.67 11.33
C GLY A 181 17.42 -5.00 11.95
N GLY A 182 17.23 -4.36 13.11
CA GLY A 182 18.31 -3.68 13.86
C GLY A 182 18.44 -2.19 13.59
N ILE A 183 17.82 -1.68 12.53
CA ILE A 183 17.65 -0.24 12.32
C ILE A 183 16.36 0.20 13.02
N LYS A 184 16.45 1.17 13.93
CA LYS A 184 15.28 1.77 14.58
C LYS A 184 14.46 2.52 13.53
N MET A 185 13.14 2.40 13.60
CA MET A 185 12.20 3.17 12.78
C MET A 185 12.56 4.66 12.79
N PRO A 186 12.95 5.26 11.64
CA PRO A 186 13.25 6.68 11.57
C PRO A 186 11.99 7.51 11.84
N LYS A 187 12.18 8.69 12.41
CA LYS A 187 11.13 9.72 12.48
C LYS A 187 10.77 10.19 11.07
N THR A 188 9.58 10.75 10.93
CA THR A 188 9.19 11.37 9.66
C THR A 188 10.15 12.51 9.31
N GLY A 189 10.72 12.48 8.11
CA GLY A 189 11.74 13.40 7.60
C GLY A 189 13.18 12.98 7.93
N GLU A 190 13.39 11.98 8.77
CA GLU A 190 14.72 11.51 9.17
C GLU A 190 15.32 10.57 8.11
N THR A 191 16.62 10.72 7.89
CA THR A 191 17.43 9.86 7.02
C THR A 191 18.39 9.06 7.88
N VAL A 192 18.46 7.76 7.65
CA VAL A 192 19.34 6.82 8.37
C VAL A 192 20.18 6.01 7.38
N PRO A 193 21.35 5.51 7.79
CA PRO A 193 22.08 4.51 7.02
C PRO A 193 21.22 3.26 6.82
N PHE A 194 21.30 2.68 5.62
CA PHE A 194 20.59 1.47 5.23
C PHE A 194 21.55 0.54 4.48
N PRO A 195 22.53 -0.08 5.16
CA PRO A 195 23.43 -1.02 4.52
C PRO A 195 22.63 -2.26 4.08
N PHE A 196 22.67 -2.55 2.78
CA PHE A 196 21.89 -3.65 2.20
C PHE A 196 22.59 -4.24 0.98
N ALA A 197 22.62 -5.58 0.88
CA ALA A 197 23.23 -6.31 -0.24
C ALA A 197 24.65 -5.84 -0.60
N GLY A 198 25.48 -5.54 0.41
CA GLY A 198 26.86 -5.06 0.23
C GLY A 198 26.99 -3.61 -0.26
N ARG A 199 25.90 -2.83 -0.23
CA ARG A 199 25.87 -1.42 -0.65
C ARG A 199 25.60 -0.52 0.55
N ASP A 200 26.30 0.60 0.59
CA ASP A 200 25.97 1.73 1.46
C ASP A 200 24.85 2.54 0.81
N LEU A 201 23.65 2.44 1.38
CA LEU A 201 22.47 3.20 0.98
C LEU A 201 21.97 4.04 2.16
N THR A 202 21.04 4.94 1.90
CA THR A 202 20.29 5.66 2.93
C THR A 202 18.80 5.38 2.82
N LEU A 203 18.09 5.37 3.94
CA LEU A 203 16.64 5.31 4.00
C LEU A 203 16.08 6.59 4.62
N THR A 204 15.16 7.26 3.92
CA THR A 204 14.43 8.42 4.44
C THR A 204 12.95 8.11 4.57
N ARG A 205 12.37 8.28 5.76
CA ARG A 205 10.92 8.13 5.95
C ARG A 205 10.21 9.44 5.68
N LEU A 206 9.61 9.59 4.51
CA LEU A 206 8.88 10.81 4.16
C LEU A 206 7.45 10.82 4.73
N PRO A 207 6.85 12.01 4.93
CA PRO A 207 5.44 12.09 5.30
C PRO A 207 4.57 11.44 4.21
N SER A 208 3.48 10.80 4.63
CA SER A 208 2.52 10.24 3.68
C SER A 208 1.91 11.36 2.84
N THR A 209 1.76 11.11 1.54
CA THR A 209 1.12 12.04 0.60
C THR A 209 -0.40 11.95 0.62
N SER A 210 -0.98 11.00 1.36
CA SER A 210 -2.42 10.92 1.60
C SER A 210 -2.93 12.19 2.28
N ARG A 211 -4.12 12.67 1.89
CA ARG A 211 -4.79 13.79 2.57
C ARG A 211 -5.28 13.44 3.98
N ALA A 212 -5.39 12.15 4.31
CA ALA A 212 -5.69 11.71 5.67
C ALA A 212 -4.52 11.95 6.65
N TYR A 213 -3.30 12.14 6.14
CA TYR A 213 -2.16 12.50 6.97
C TYR A 213 -2.24 14.00 7.33
N PRO A 214 -2.20 14.38 8.62
CA PRO A 214 -2.49 15.75 9.10
C PRO A 214 -1.31 16.71 8.86
N LEU A 215 -0.91 16.86 7.61
CA LEU A 215 0.15 17.76 7.18
C LEU A 215 -0.29 18.48 5.90
N SER A 216 -0.11 19.80 5.83
CA SER A 216 -0.49 20.58 4.65
C SER A 216 0.35 20.19 3.43
N LEU A 217 -0.20 20.40 2.23
CA LEU A 217 0.51 20.15 0.97
C LEU A 217 1.88 20.85 0.93
N ALA A 218 1.94 22.13 1.34
CA ALA A 218 3.18 22.89 1.38
C ALA A 218 4.24 22.25 2.29
N LYS A 219 3.85 21.77 3.47
CA LYS A 219 4.78 21.09 4.40
C LYS A 219 5.22 19.72 3.87
N LYS A 220 4.33 18.98 3.20
CA LYS A 220 4.72 17.75 2.48
C LYS A 220 5.74 18.07 1.39
N ALA A 221 5.47 19.07 0.55
CA ALA A 221 6.38 19.49 -0.51
C ALA A 221 7.74 19.92 0.02
N ALA A 222 7.80 20.68 1.12
CA ALA A 222 9.05 21.07 1.76
C ALA A 222 9.87 19.86 2.24
N ALA A 223 9.24 18.86 2.86
CA ALA A 223 9.91 17.64 3.30
C ALA A 223 10.48 16.83 2.12
N TYR A 224 9.73 16.71 1.03
CA TYR A 224 10.19 16.02 -0.18
C TYR A 224 11.30 16.81 -0.87
N ARG A 225 11.19 18.15 -0.93
CA ARG A 225 12.25 19.02 -1.46
C ARG A 225 13.55 18.79 -0.71
N ALA A 226 13.56 18.88 0.62
CA ALA A 226 14.76 18.67 1.42
C ALA A 226 15.42 17.31 1.16
N PHE A 227 14.61 16.26 0.98
CA PHE A 227 15.13 14.94 0.60
C PHE A 227 15.75 14.93 -0.80
N PHE A 228 15.09 15.50 -1.81
CA PHE A 228 15.62 15.54 -3.16
C PHE A 228 16.84 16.47 -3.31
N GLU A 229 16.94 17.55 -2.53
CA GLU A 229 18.14 18.39 -2.44
C GLU A 229 19.31 17.61 -1.83
N MET A 230 19.06 16.85 -0.75
CA MET A 230 20.06 15.97 -0.13
C MET A 230 20.55 14.90 -1.11
N ALA A 231 19.64 14.32 -1.90
CA ALA A 231 19.95 13.33 -2.91
C ALA A 231 20.54 13.93 -4.22
N GLY A 232 20.76 15.24 -4.29
CA GLY A 232 21.32 15.92 -5.46
C GLY A 232 20.39 15.96 -6.68
N LEU A 233 19.08 15.76 -6.50
CA LEU A 233 18.10 15.72 -7.58
C LEU A 233 17.33 17.03 -7.79
N CYS A 234 17.43 18.03 -6.91
CA CYS A 234 16.95 19.38 -7.17
C CYS A 234 17.88 20.45 -6.58
N GLU A 235 17.82 21.65 -7.16
CA GLU A 235 18.60 22.80 -6.70
C GLU A 235 18.15 23.23 -5.30
N LYS A 236 19.12 23.63 -4.47
CA LYS A 236 18.83 24.23 -3.17
C LYS A 236 18.16 25.58 -3.38
N GLN A 237 16.99 25.78 -2.78
CA GLN A 237 16.45 27.13 -2.66
C GLN A 237 17.32 27.90 -1.65
N LEU A 238 18.06 28.88 -2.15
CA LEU A 238 18.84 29.85 -1.35
C LEU A 238 17.92 30.78 -0.55
#